data_AF-A0A3E1DG67-F1
#
_entry.id   AF-A0A3E1DG67-F1
#
_cell.length_a   1.000
_cell.length_b   1.000
_cell.length_c   1.000
_cell.angle_alpha   90.00
_cell.angle_beta   90.00
_cell.angle_gamma   90.00
#
_symmetry.space_group_name_H-M   'P 1'
#
loop_
_entity.id
_entity.type
_entity.pdbx_description
1 polymer ?
#
loop_
_entity_poly.entity_id
_entity_poly.type
_entity_poly.pdbx_seq_one_letter_code
_entity_poly.pdbx_strand_id
1 'polypeptide(L)'
;MKKIISIAMLASVVFVGCITASVVYAEEDNRPPLEQFQGGTHFRLLTCQLETRLAIAKVRLGTLNEPYSTIGACVKEGKSAVKTLFQKANVQFVAKPEASKLLKEYYVLWLSAMDSVKPDIDELETDYKTRQKNGERKLNEAWHRFEIESEL
;
A
#
# COMPACT_ATOMS: atom_id res chain seq x y z
N MET A 1 -27.14 23.53 60.03
CA MET A 1 -25.87 23.12 60.69
C MET A 1 -25.60 21.65 60.37
N LYS A 2 -24.41 21.37 59.79
CA LYS A 2 -23.55 20.15 59.87
C LYS A 2 -24.23 18.76 59.85
N LYS A 3 -24.09 18.00 58.76
CA LYS A 3 -23.01 17.01 58.48
C LYS A 3 -22.92 15.86 59.51
N ILE A 4 -23.46 14.69 59.14
CA ILE A 4 -22.83 13.39 59.43
C ILE A 4 -22.86 12.57 58.13
N ILE A 5 -21.72 12.60 57.44
CA ILE A 5 -21.30 11.63 56.44
C ILE A 5 -20.80 10.42 57.22
N SER A 6 -21.24 9.20 56.89
CA SER A 6 -20.35 8.05 56.76
C SER A 6 -21.13 6.73 56.66
N ILE A 7 -20.62 5.88 55.77
CA ILE A 7 -20.93 4.45 55.59
C ILE A 7 -22.12 4.20 54.66
N ALA A 8 -21.76 3.89 53.41
CA ALA A 8 -22.41 2.93 52.49
C ALA A 8 -22.44 3.40 51.01
N MET A 9 -21.58 4.36 50.62
CA MET A 9 -21.38 4.71 49.22
C MET A 9 -19.99 4.26 48.73
N LEU A 10 -19.69 2.97 48.89
CA LEU A 10 -18.45 2.34 48.41
C LEU A 10 -18.74 0.93 47.85
N ALA A 11 -19.71 0.84 46.93
CA ALA A 11 -20.05 -0.42 46.26
C ALA A 11 -20.42 -0.29 44.77
N SER A 12 -20.08 0.82 44.08
CA SER A 12 -20.44 0.96 42.65
C SER A 12 -19.49 1.82 41.81
N VAL A 13 -18.18 1.84 42.13
CA VAL A 13 -17.19 2.53 41.29
C VAL A 13 -15.94 1.69 41.08
N VAL A 14 -16.06 0.46 40.56
CA VAL A 14 -14.97 -0.20 39.79
C VAL A 14 -15.59 -1.22 38.82
N PHE A 15 -16.45 -0.79 37.90
CA PHE A 15 -16.85 -1.63 36.76
C PHE A 15 -17.10 -0.80 35.50
N VAL A 16 -16.25 0.20 35.27
CA VAL A 16 -16.21 0.97 34.01
C VAL A 16 -14.74 1.22 33.70
N GLY A 17 -14.06 0.20 33.18
CA GLY A 17 -12.62 0.29 32.92
C GLY A 17 -12.04 -0.78 31.99
N CYS A 18 -12.86 -1.64 31.39
CA CYS A 18 -12.44 -2.56 30.33
C CYS A 18 -13.09 -2.16 29.01
N ILE A 19 -12.94 -0.89 28.60
CA ILE A 19 -12.88 -0.61 27.17
C ILE A 19 -11.45 -0.96 26.80
N THR A 20 -11.20 -2.23 26.48
CA THR A 20 -9.95 -2.65 25.88
C THR A 20 -9.82 -1.82 24.61
N ALA A 21 -8.91 -0.83 24.64
CA ALA A 21 -8.36 -0.27 23.43
C ALA A 21 -7.91 -1.47 22.60
N SER A 22 -8.60 -1.71 21.49
CA SER A 22 -8.11 -2.60 20.45
C SER A 22 -6.87 -1.92 19.89
N VAL A 23 -5.75 -2.08 20.59
CA VAL A 23 -4.43 -1.86 20.01
C VAL A 23 -4.39 -2.91 18.93
N VAL A 24 -4.64 -2.49 17.69
CA VAL A 24 -4.25 -3.26 16.52
C VAL A 24 -2.73 -3.33 16.65
N TYR A 25 -2.24 -4.37 17.34
CA TYR A 25 -0.86 -4.78 17.21
C TYR A 25 -0.71 -5.08 15.72
N ALA A 26 -0.11 -4.14 15.00
CA ALA A 26 0.40 -4.43 13.68
C ALA A 26 1.41 -5.57 13.90
N GLU A 27 0.99 -6.79 13.60
CA GLU A 27 1.86 -7.96 13.66
C GLU A 27 3.11 -7.64 12.85
N GLU A 28 4.28 -7.83 13.45
CA GLU A 28 5.53 -7.55 12.78
C GLU A 28 5.67 -8.49 11.59
N ASP A 29 5.83 -7.92 10.39
CA ASP A 29 5.97 -8.70 9.16
C ASP A 29 7.33 -9.42 9.15
N ASN A 30 7.30 -10.71 9.48
CA ASN A 30 8.49 -11.55 9.63
C ASN A 30 8.99 -12.16 8.32
N ARG A 31 8.38 -11.84 7.17
CA ARG A 31 8.83 -12.36 5.87
C ARG A 31 10.23 -11.84 5.52
N PRO A 32 11.02 -12.57 4.71
CA PRO A 32 12.28 -12.05 4.16
C PRO A 32 12.10 -10.68 3.49
N PRO A 33 13.08 -9.76 3.56
CA PRO A 33 12.91 -8.39 3.05
C PRO A 33 12.54 -8.32 1.56
N LEU A 34 12.99 -9.30 0.76
CA LEU A 34 12.61 -9.39 -0.65
C LEU A 34 11.13 -9.73 -0.84
N GLU A 35 10.61 -10.69 -0.07
CA GLU A 35 9.19 -11.06 -0.10
C GLU A 35 8.30 -9.93 0.41
N GLN A 36 8.75 -9.19 1.44
CA GLN A 36 8.04 -7.99 1.89
C GLN A 36 7.99 -6.95 0.78
N PHE A 37 9.10 -6.74 0.06
CA PHE A 37 9.14 -5.80 -1.06
C PHE A 37 8.22 -6.23 -2.21
N GLN A 38 8.31 -7.48 -2.66
CA GLN A 38 7.46 -8.01 -3.73
C GLN A 38 5.97 -7.99 -3.36
N GLY A 39 5.64 -8.41 -2.14
CA GLY A 39 4.27 -8.36 -1.62
C GLY A 39 3.78 -6.92 -1.49
N GLY A 40 4.63 -6.02 -1.02
CA GLY A 40 4.33 -4.60 -0.87
C GLY A 40 4.08 -3.89 -2.20
N THR A 41 4.90 -4.15 -3.21
CA THR A 41 4.71 -3.59 -4.57
C THR A 41 3.41 -4.10 -5.19
N HIS A 42 3.15 -5.41 -5.12
CA HIS A 42 1.94 -6.02 -5.65
C HIS A 42 0.68 -5.46 -4.96
N PHE A 43 0.64 -5.51 -3.63
CA PHE A 43 -0.50 -5.07 -2.84
C PHE A 43 -0.83 -3.59 -3.06
N ARG A 44 0.18 -2.71 -3.03
CA ARG A 44 -0.03 -1.27 -3.16
C ARG A 44 -0.50 -0.88 -4.56
N LEU A 45 0.08 -1.48 -5.60
CA LEU A 45 -0.36 -1.22 -6.97
C LEU A 45 -1.80 -1.69 -7.19
N LEU A 46 -2.11 -2.92 -6.78
CA LEU A 46 -3.46 -3.48 -6.90
C LEU A 46 -4.48 -2.62 -6.16
N THR A 47 -4.17 -2.23 -4.92
CA THR A 47 -5.07 -1.39 -4.10
C THR A 47 -5.35 -0.06 -4.77
N CYS A 48 -4.32 0.66 -5.24
CA CYS A 48 -4.53 1.95 -5.90
C CYS A 48 -5.28 1.81 -7.24
N GLN A 49 -5.06 0.72 -7.98
CA GLN A 49 -5.83 0.43 -9.20
C GLN A 49 -7.32 0.17 -8.87
N LEU A 50 -7.61 -0.57 -7.81
CA LEU A 50 -8.98 -0.86 -7.38
C LEU A 50 -9.69 0.40 -6.87
N GLU A 51 -9.03 1.20 -6.03
CA GLU A 51 -9.54 2.48 -5.55
C GLU A 51 -9.85 3.43 -6.70
N THR A 52 -8.98 3.46 -7.72
CA THR A 52 -9.19 4.27 -8.92
C THR A 52 -10.41 3.81 -9.71
N ARG A 53 -10.53 2.50 -9.97
CA ARG A 53 -11.71 1.94 -10.66
C ARG A 53 -13.00 2.23 -9.89
N LEU A 54 -12.96 2.13 -8.57
CA LEU A 54 -14.09 2.45 -7.70
C LEU A 54 -14.44 3.94 -7.76
N ALA A 55 -13.45 4.83 -7.71
CA ALA A 55 -13.66 6.28 -7.81
C ALA A 55 -14.31 6.66 -9.15
N ILE A 56 -13.82 6.10 -10.26
CA ILE A 56 -14.40 6.30 -11.60
C ILE A 56 -15.86 5.81 -11.63
N ALA A 57 -16.15 4.62 -11.08
CA ALA A 57 -17.50 4.10 -11.01
C ALA A 57 -18.42 5.01 -10.18
N LYS A 58 -17.96 5.53 -9.04
CA LYS A 58 -18.71 6.46 -8.19
C LYS A 58 -19.05 7.77 -8.90
N VAL A 59 -18.13 8.30 -9.71
CA VAL A 59 -18.37 9.49 -10.55
C VAL A 59 -19.46 9.19 -11.60
N ARG A 60 -19.40 8.04 -12.27
CA ARG A 60 -20.43 7.63 -13.25
C ARG A 60 -21.81 7.48 -12.62
N LEU A 61 -21.86 7.09 -11.35
CA LEU A 61 -23.10 6.98 -10.57
C LEU A 61 -23.56 8.30 -9.95
N GLY A 62 -22.81 9.41 -10.12
CA GLY A 62 -23.11 10.71 -9.51
C GLY A 62 -22.92 10.77 -7.99
N THR A 63 -22.25 9.79 -7.40
CA THR A 63 -22.02 9.68 -5.94
C THR A 63 -20.69 10.29 -5.49
N LEU A 64 -19.85 10.69 -6.45
CA LEU A 64 -18.58 11.37 -6.21
C LEU A 64 -18.38 12.44 -7.28
N ASN A 65 -18.03 13.66 -6.88
CA ASN A 65 -17.82 14.77 -7.81
C ASN A 65 -16.39 14.80 -8.36
N GLU A 66 -15.40 14.35 -7.57
CA GLU A 66 -13.99 14.43 -7.95
C GLU A 66 -13.21 13.17 -7.51
N PRO A 67 -12.73 12.33 -8.45
CA PRO A 67 -12.03 11.10 -8.11
C PRO A 67 -10.52 11.31 -7.85
N TYR A 68 -9.97 12.46 -8.23
CA TYR A 68 -8.52 12.61 -8.37
C TYR A 68 -7.76 12.82 -7.06
N SER A 69 -8.40 13.38 -6.03
CA SER A 69 -7.79 13.60 -4.71
C SER A 69 -7.50 12.27 -3.99
N THR A 70 -8.43 11.31 -4.06
CA THR A 70 -8.26 9.98 -3.45
C THR A 70 -7.19 9.15 -4.18
N ILE A 71 -7.17 9.21 -5.51
CA ILE A 71 -6.16 8.52 -6.33
C ILE A 71 -4.75 9.04 -6.01
N GLY A 72 -4.59 10.37 -5.92
CA GLY A 72 -3.31 11.00 -5.60
C GLY A 72 -2.77 10.59 -4.23
N ALA A 73 -3.64 10.49 -3.22
CA ALA A 73 -3.27 10.02 -1.88
C ALA A 73 -2.74 8.58 -1.91
N CYS A 74 -3.48 7.65 -2.54
CA CYS A 74 -3.05 6.26 -2.63
C CYS A 74 -1.68 6.12 -3.32
N VAL A 75 -1.48 6.84 -4.44
CA VAL A 75 -0.20 6.79 -5.18
C VAL A 75 0.95 7.29 -4.30
N LYS A 76 0.77 8.42 -3.61
CA LYS A 76 1.79 9.00 -2.73
C LYS A 76 2.14 8.06 -1.57
N GLU A 77 1.13 7.53 -0.88
CA GLU A 77 1.32 6.63 0.26
C GLU A 77 1.96 5.31 -0.17
N GLY A 78 1.49 4.72 -1.26
CA GLY A 78 2.06 3.49 -1.82
C GLY A 78 3.53 3.65 -2.15
N LYS A 79 3.90 4.73 -2.86
CA LYS A 79 5.29 5.03 -3.21
C LYS A 79 6.17 5.21 -1.98
N SER A 80 5.67 5.93 -0.97
CA SER A 80 6.39 6.16 0.28
C SER A 80 6.63 4.85 1.04
N ALA A 81 5.61 4.00 1.15
CA ALA A 81 5.71 2.72 1.86
C ALA A 81 6.70 1.76 1.18
N VAL A 82 6.63 1.63 -0.14
CA VAL A 82 7.48 0.70 -0.89
C VAL A 82 8.92 1.16 -0.98
N LYS A 83 9.20 2.47 -0.93
CA LYS A 83 10.59 2.99 -0.92
C LYS A 83 11.44 2.37 0.19
N THR A 84 10.88 2.27 1.39
CA THR A 84 11.58 1.67 2.54
C THR A 84 11.79 0.17 2.34
N LEU A 85 10.80 -0.53 1.77
CA LEU A 85 10.91 -1.97 1.48
C LEU A 85 11.98 -2.24 0.41
N PHE A 86 12.04 -1.43 -0.64
CA PHE A 86 13.07 -1.52 -1.67
C PHE A 86 14.47 -1.37 -1.07
N GLN A 87 14.68 -0.37 -0.22
CA GLN A 87 15.98 -0.15 0.42
C GLN A 87 16.41 -1.37 1.24
N LYS A 88 15.49 -1.95 2.04
CA LYS A 88 15.76 -3.17 2.81
C LYS A 88 16.06 -4.37 1.91
N ALA A 89 15.26 -4.58 0.86
CA ALA A 89 15.44 -5.69 -0.07
C ALA A 89 16.78 -5.60 -0.82
N ASN A 90 17.14 -4.41 -1.31
CA ASN A 90 18.31 -4.21 -2.15
C ASN A 90 19.64 -4.39 -1.41
N VAL A 91 19.66 -4.19 -0.08
CA VAL A 91 20.85 -4.46 0.75
C VAL A 91 21.30 -5.92 0.66
N GLN A 92 20.37 -6.87 0.45
CA GLN A 92 20.68 -8.30 0.30
C GLN A 92 21.48 -8.61 -0.97
N PHE A 93 21.48 -7.71 -1.96
CA PHE A 93 22.09 -7.90 -3.28
C PHE A 93 23.33 -7.02 -3.49
N VAL A 94 23.89 -6.41 -2.45
CA VAL A 94 25.09 -5.56 -2.57
C VAL A 94 26.29 -6.32 -3.16
N ALA A 95 26.40 -7.62 -2.89
CA ALA A 95 27.44 -8.48 -3.46
C ALA A 95 27.09 -9.03 -4.87
N LYS A 96 25.86 -8.84 -5.35
CA LYS A 96 25.36 -9.26 -6.66
C LYS A 96 24.94 -8.02 -7.48
N PRO A 97 25.88 -7.28 -8.08
CA PRO A 97 25.60 -5.96 -8.66
C PRO A 97 24.57 -5.99 -9.79
N GLU A 98 24.54 -7.03 -10.63
CA GLU A 98 23.53 -7.13 -11.69
C GLU A 98 22.13 -7.43 -11.12
N ALA A 99 22.01 -8.33 -10.12
CA ALA A 99 20.75 -8.55 -9.41
C ALA A 99 20.25 -7.27 -8.72
N SER A 100 21.13 -6.49 -8.06
CA SER A 100 20.75 -5.21 -7.47
C SER A 100 20.27 -4.19 -8.51
N LYS A 101 20.94 -4.14 -9.68
CA LYS A 101 20.55 -3.28 -10.80
C LYS A 101 19.17 -3.66 -11.35
N LEU A 102 18.90 -4.95 -11.54
CA LEU A 102 17.60 -5.44 -12.01
C LEU A 102 16.49 -5.20 -10.99
N LEU A 103 16.75 -5.38 -9.69
CA LEU A 103 15.79 -5.04 -8.64
C LEU A 103 15.43 -3.55 -8.65
N LYS A 104 16.42 -2.68 -8.87
CA LYS A 104 16.21 -1.23 -9.05
C LYS A 104 15.42 -0.93 -10.32
N GLU A 105 15.68 -1.61 -11.43
CA GLU A 105 14.91 -1.46 -12.67
C GLU A 105 13.43 -1.81 -12.44
N TYR A 106 13.16 -2.95 -11.79
CA TYR A 106 11.81 -3.32 -11.39
C TYR A 106 11.15 -2.24 -10.52
N TYR A 107 11.87 -1.70 -9.52
CA TYR A 107 11.34 -0.62 -8.68
C TYR A 107 11.00 0.65 -9.47
N VAL A 108 11.83 1.04 -10.44
CA VAL A 108 11.57 2.20 -11.31
C VAL A 108 10.34 1.97 -12.19
N LEU A 109 10.20 0.77 -12.77
CA LEU A 109 9.01 0.39 -13.53
C LEU A 109 7.78 0.42 -12.64
N TRP A 110 7.89 -0.02 -11.38
CA TRP A 110 6.79 -0.01 -10.42
C TRP A 110 6.37 1.42 -10.06
N LEU A 111 7.33 2.34 -9.85
CA LEU A 111 7.03 3.75 -9.66
C LEU A 111 6.28 4.35 -10.84
N SER A 112 6.67 3.96 -12.06
CA SER A 112 6.02 4.41 -13.31
C SER A 112 4.61 3.83 -13.45
N ALA A 113 4.40 2.57 -13.05
CA ALA A 113 3.07 1.95 -13.00
C ALA A 113 2.16 2.65 -11.97
N MET A 114 2.71 3.04 -10.82
CA MET A 114 1.99 3.81 -9.80
C MET A 114 1.57 5.20 -10.32
N ASP A 115 2.44 5.92 -11.03
CA ASP A 115 2.07 7.19 -11.69
C ASP A 115 0.99 6.98 -12.75
N SER A 116 1.04 5.83 -13.41
CA SER A 116 0.09 5.44 -14.44
C SER A 116 -1.27 5.01 -13.88
N VAL A 117 -1.45 4.85 -12.58
CA VAL A 117 -2.75 4.41 -12.00
C VAL A 117 -3.87 5.38 -12.36
N LYS A 118 -3.59 6.68 -12.40
CA LYS A 118 -4.59 7.67 -12.79
C LYS A 118 -4.83 7.60 -14.32
N PRO A 119 -6.10 7.64 -14.79
CA PRO A 119 -6.40 7.85 -16.21
C PRO A 119 -5.97 9.25 -16.66
N ASP A 120 -5.53 9.39 -17.90
CA ASP A 120 -5.32 10.73 -18.46
C ASP A 120 -6.69 11.41 -18.73
N ILE A 121 -6.71 12.75 -18.77
CA ILE A 121 -7.95 13.55 -18.81
C ILE A 121 -8.88 13.12 -19.95
N ASP A 122 -8.31 12.81 -21.11
CA ASP A 122 -9.03 12.45 -22.33
C ASP A 122 -8.82 10.97 -22.72
N GLU A 123 -8.37 10.13 -21.78
CA GLU A 123 -8.08 8.72 -22.07
C GLU A 123 -9.37 7.91 -22.21
N LEU A 124 -9.49 7.18 -23.32
CA LEU A 124 -10.57 6.21 -23.48
C LEU A 124 -10.40 5.05 -22.49
N GLU A 125 -11.49 4.51 -21.97
CA GLU A 125 -11.44 3.40 -21.00
C GLU A 125 -10.70 2.17 -21.56
N THR A 126 -10.82 1.90 -22.86
CA THR A 126 -10.10 0.83 -23.56
C THR A 126 -8.60 1.06 -23.56
N ASP A 127 -8.18 2.30 -23.76
CA ASP A 127 -6.78 2.70 -23.83
C ASP A 127 -6.17 2.65 -22.44
N TYR A 128 -6.90 3.14 -21.43
CA TYR A 128 -6.55 3.01 -20.02
C TYR A 128 -6.33 1.54 -19.62
N LYS A 129 -7.29 0.66 -19.91
CA LYS A 129 -7.15 -0.79 -19.62
C LYS A 129 -5.95 -1.41 -20.32
N THR A 130 -5.71 -1.03 -21.57
CA THR A 130 -4.57 -1.50 -22.36
C THR A 130 -3.25 -1.03 -21.76
N ARG A 131 -3.16 0.24 -21.35
CA ARG A 131 -1.99 0.82 -20.69
C ARG A 131 -1.71 0.15 -19.34
N GLN A 132 -2.73 -0.10 -18.52
CA GLN A 132 -2.57 -0.84 -17.26
C GLN A 132 -2.03 -2.25 -17.50
N LYS A 133 -2.60 -3.00 -18.45
CA LYS A 133 -2.15 -4.36 -18.79
C LYS A 133 -0.71 -4.39 -19.32
N ASN A 134 -0.35 -3.41 -20.15
CA ASN A 134 1.02 -3.28 -20.65
C ASN A 134 2.01 -2.95 -19.52
N GLY A 135 1.62 -2.12 -18.55
CA GLY A 135 2.41 -1.84 -17.36
C GLY A 135 2.64 -3.10 -16.51
N GLU A 136 1.58 -3.86 -16.26
CA GLU A 136 1.66 -5.14 -15.52
C GLU A 136 2.59 -6.15 -16.21
N ARG A 137 2.45 -6.31 -17.53
CA ARG A 137 3.36 -7.18 -18.30
C ARG A 137 4.82 -6.78 -18.13
N LYS A 138 5.14 -5.49 -18.27
CA LYS A 138 6.52 -4.98 -18.10
C LYS A 138 7.06 -5.21 -16.69
N LEU A 139 6.21 -5.09 -15.66
CA LEU A 139 6.60 -5.40 -14.28
C LEU A 139 6.92 -6.87 -14.10
N ASN A 140 6.09 -7.76 -14.63
CA ASN A 140 6.31 -9.20 -14.55
C ASN A 140 7.59 -9.60 -15.29
N GLU A 141 7.82 -9.05 -16.48
CA GLU A 141 9.06 -9.27 -17.25
C GLU A 141 10.30 -8.80 -16.47
N ALA A 142 10.25 -7.62 -15.85
CA ALA A 142 11.37 -7.10 -15.06
C ALA A 142 11.63 -7.91 -13.79
N TRP A 143 10.57 -8.34 -13.11
CA TRP A 143 10.69 -9.21 -11.94
C TRP A 143 11.31 -10.55 -12.30
N HIS A 144 10.85 -11.18 -13.38
CA HIS A 144 11.38 -12.45 -13.85
C HIS A 144 12.87 -12.37 -14.22
N ARG A 145 13.30 -11.29 -14.87
CA ARG A 145 14.74 -11.06 -15.15
C ARG A 145 15.55 -10.96 -13.86
N PHE A 146 15.02 -10.26 -12.86
CA PHE A 146 15.66 -10.18 -11.55
C PHE A 146 15.78 -11.56 -10.88
N GLU A 147 14.72 -12.38 -10.91
CA GLU A 147 14.73 -13.74 -10.33
C GLU A 147 15.87 -14.59 -10.93
N ILE A 148 15.96 -14.63 -12.26
CA ILE A 148 17.00 -15.36 -12.99
C ILE A 148 18.41 -14.97 -12.52
N GLU A 149 18.69 -13.67 -12.42
CA GLU A 149 20.02 -13.17 -12.03
C GLU A 149 20.30 -13.33 -10.52
N SER A 150 19.25 -13.29 -9.70
CA SER A 150 19.37 -13.39 -8.25
C SER A 150 19.68 -14.81 -7.77
N GLU A 151 19.55 -15.82 -8.64
CA GLU A 151 19.62 -17.26 -8.35
C GLU A 151 18.55 -17.70 -7.33
N LEU A 152 17.36 -17.10 -7.41
CA LEU A 152 16.18 -17.46 -6.62
C LEU A 152 15.27 -18.44 -7.37
#